data_AF-A0AAV9HD62-F1
#
_entry.id   AF-A0AAV9HD62-F1
#
_cell.length_a   1.000
_cell.length_b   1.000
_cell.length_c   1.000
_cell.angle_alpha   90.00
_cell.angle_beta   90.00
_cell.angle_gamma   90.00
#
_symmetry.space_group_name_H-M   'P 1'
#
loop_
_entity.id
_entity.type
_entity.pdbx_description
1 polymer ?
#
loop_
_entity_poly.entity_id
_entity_poly.type
_entity_poly.pdbx_seq_one_letter_code
_entity_poly.pdbx_strand_id
1 'polypeptide(L)'
;MITGIHHVNIVVPPGTLELAEEFYGKTLGLTSRPVPAAQVGRLAWFDIGSSGQQVHVAFGREGAAGDFTEEARKATRHPCFKVGGLEELRELQERVWAHFKKGKGGRGEDVGEEEALAAPMECDEPGQQDSGAQGPEYPTRFFARDFGGNRLEFST
;
A
#
# COMPACT_ATOMS: atom_id res chain seq x y z
N MET A 1 25.52 -3.23 -15.80
CA MET A 1 24.80 -4.52 -15.66
C MET A 1 23.74 -4.34 -14.58
N ILE A 2 22.55 -4.92 -14.74
CA ILE A 2 21.40 -4.80 -13.80
C ILE A 2 21.44 -5.97 -12.81
N THR A 3 21.29 -5.71 -11.52
CA THR A 3 21.42 -6.72 -10.43
C THR A 3 20.13 -6.98 -9.65
N GLY A 4 19.08 -6.20 -9.86
CA GLY A 4 17.79 -6.35 -9.19
C GLY A 4 16.91 -5.11 -9.31
N ILE A 5 15.72 -5.19 -8.73
CA ILE A 5 14.85 -4.02 -8.53
C ILE A 5 15.41 -3.24 -7.35
N HIS A 6 15.77 -1.98 -7.57
CA HIS A 6 16.19 -1.09 -6.48
C HIS A 6 14.98 -0.50 -5.75
N HIS A 7 13.98 -0.06 -6.51
CA HIS A 7 12.76 0.51 -5.95
C HIS A 7 11.61 0.39 -6.95
N VAL A 8 10.39 0.51 -6.43
CA VAL A 8 9.19 0.80 -7.22
C VAL A 8 8.69 2.18 -6.84
N ASN A 9 8.02 2.86 -7.77
CA ASN A 9 7.34 4.13 -7.50
C ASN A 9 5.83 3.94 -7.61
N ILE A 10 5.12 4.33 -6.56
CA ILE A 10 3.67 4.34 -6.46
C ILE A 10 3.20 5.79 -6.45
N VAL A 11 2.10 6.07 -7.14
CA VAL A 11 1.52 7.41 -7.19
C VAL A 11 0.25 7.50 -6.36
N VAL A 12 0.11 8.58 -5.61
CA VAL A 12 -1.06 8.88 -4.78
C VAL A 12 -1.67 10.23 -5.18
N PRO A 13 -2.95 10.49 -4.84
CA PRO A 13 -3.58 11.76 -5.17
C PRO A 13 -2.76 12.97 -4.67
N PRO A 14 -2.68 14.07 -5.43
CA PRO A 14 -2.01 15.29 -4.97
C PRO A 14 -2.53 15.76 -3.60
N GLY A 15 -1.63 16.15 -2.71
CA GLY A 15 -1.96 16.63 -1.37
C GLY A 15 -2.38 15.55 -0.37
N THR A 16 -1.95 14.30 -0.57
CA THR A 16 -2.23 13.17 0.35
C THR A 16 -0.97 12.43 0.81
N LEU A 17 0.21 13.07 0.74
CA LEU A 17 1.48 12.40 1.07
C LEU A 17 1.59 12.03 2.55
N GLU A 18 0.96 12.82 3.42
CA GLU A 18 0.87 12.56 4.86
C GLU A 18 0.19 11.21 5.16
N LEU A 19 -0.81 10.82 4.35
CA LEU A 19 -1.48 9.52 4.47
C LEU A 19 -0.54 8.34 4.17
N ALA A 20 0.55 8.59 3.42
CA ALA A 20 1.53 7.55 3.10
C ALA A 20 2.26 7.05 4.35
N GLU A 21 2.54 7.91 5.32
CA GLU A 21 3.20 7.50 6.57
C GLU A 21 2.28 6.61 7.41
N GLU A 22 0.99 6.94 7.45
CA GLU A 22 -0.01 6.13 8.15
C GLU A 22 -0.17 4.75 7.48
N PHE A 23 -0.34 4.69 6.15
CA PHE A 23 -0.55 3.43 5.46
C PHE A 23 0.74 2.63 5.25
N TYR A 24 1.75 3.18 4.58
CA TYR A 24 2.99 2.46 4.24
C TYR A 24 3.90 2.30 5.46
N GLY A 25 4.02 3.34 6.30
CA GLY A 25 4.84 3.30 7.50
C GLY A 25 4.23 2.45 8.60
N LYS A 26 3.01 2.80 9.06
CA LYS A 26 2.41 2.14 10.23
C LYS A 26 1.65 0.86 9.87
N THR A 27 0.75 0.89 8.89
CA THR A 27 -0.08 -0.28 8.55
C THR A 27 0.74 -1.39 7.90
N LEU A 28 1.56 -1.09 6.90
CA LEU A 28 2.43 -2.09 6.27
C LEU A 28 3.72 -2.36 7.07
N GLY A 29 4.13 -1.45 7.95
CA GLY A 29 5.33 -1.59 8.77
C GLY A 29 6.64 -1.30 8.01
N LEU A 30 6.60 -0.54 6.92
CA LEU A 30 7.80 -0.14 6.21
C LEU A 30 8.54 0.97 6.97
N THR A 31 9.85 1.07 6.79
CA THR A 31 10.64 2.07 7.52
C THR A 31 10.77 3.37 6.74
N SER A 32 10.20 4.45 7.27
CA SER A 32 10.29 5.78 6.66
C SER A 32 11.75 6.23 6.52
N ARG A 33 12.09 6.78 5.36
CA ARG A 33 13.42 7.24 5.00
C ARG A 33 13.39 8.71 4.57
N PRO A 34 14.35 9.54 5.01
CA PRO A 34 14.45 10.90 4.54
C PRO A 34 14.60 10.98 3.02
N VAL A 35 13.78 11.82 2.40
CA VAL A 35 13.94 12.21 1.00
C VAL A 35 15.02 13.30 0.86
N PRO A 36 15.58 13.52 -0.35
CA PRO A 36 16.46 14.67 -0.59
C PRO A 36 15.77 15.97 -0.19
N ALA A 37 16.51 16.92 0.38
CA ALA A 37 15.94 18.17 0.92
C ALA A 37 15.06 18.93 -0.10
N ALA A 38 15.43 18.90 -1.38
CA ALA A 38 14.67 19.55 -2.46
C ALA A 38 13.32 18.86 -2.81
N GLN A 39 13.05 17.67 -2.26
CA GLN A 39 11.88 16.84 -2.55
C GLN A 39 10.96 16.67 -1.34
N VAL A 40 11.26 17.32 -0.21
CA VAL A 40 10.39 17.32 0.98
C VAL A 40 9.00 17.84 0.61
N GLY A 41 7.96 17.15 1.09
CA GLY A 41 6.56 17.46 0.76
C GLY A 41 6.11 17.06 -0.65
N ARG A 42 6.98 16.39 -1.44
CA ARG A 42 6.68 15.90 -2.79
C ARG A 42 6.87 14.40 -2.96
N LEU A 43 7.69 13.79 -2.10
CA LEU A 43 7.97 12.36 -2.08
C LEU A 43 7.94 11.85 -0.64
N ALA A 44 7.58 10.58 -0.48
CA ALA A 44 7.86 9.79 0.72
C ALA A 44 8.61 8.51 0.31
N TRP A 45 9.66 8.15 1.04
CA TRP A 45 10.47 6.96 0.78
C TRP A 45 10.37 5.99 1.95
N PHE A 46 10.22 4.71 1.64
CA PHE A 46 10.16 3.65 2.63
C PHE A 46 11.13 2.52 2.28
N ASP A 47 11.94 2.10 3.25
CA ASP A 47 12.82 0.93 3.12
C ASP A 47 12.01 -0.36 3.38
N ILE A 48 12.25 -1.39 2.57
CA ILE A 48 11.64 -2.72 2.68
C ILE A 48 12.56 -3.60 3.53
N GLY A 49 12.32 -3.61 4.84
CA GLY A 49 13.16 -4.31 5.81
C GLY A 49 14.64 -3.95 5.67
N SER A 50 15.51 -4.95 5.69
CA SER A 50 16.96 -4.77 5.51
C SER A 50 17.46 -5.08 4.09
N SER A 51 16.55 -5.25 3.13
CA SER A 51 16.90 -5.68 1.76
C SER A 51 17.68 -4.63 0.95
N GLY A 52 17.59 -3.35 1.35
CA GLY A 52 18.04 -2.22 0.55
C GLY A 52 17.07 -1.81 -0.57
N GLN A 53 15.97 -2.54 -0.77
CA GLN A 53 14.90 -2.18 -1.70
C GLN A 53 13.95 -1.16 -1.07
N GLN A 54 13.30 -0.36 -1.91
CA GLN A 54 12.47 0.75 -1.44
C GLN A 54 11.12 0.85 -2.16
N VAL A 55 10.15 1.44 -1.47
CA VAL A 55 8.93 2.00 -2.06
C VAL A 55 9.06 3.51 -2.06
N HIS A 56 8.95 4.12 -3.22
CA HIS A 56 8.81 5.56 -3.36
C HIS A 56 7.33 5.88 -3.58
N VAL A 57 6.81 6.84 -2.84
CA VAL A 57 5.46 7.37 -3.00
C VAL A 57 5.58 8.81 -3.50
N ALA A 58 4.92 9.09 -4.62
CA ALA A 58 4.92 10.41 -5.26
C ALA A 58 3.49 10.84 -5.58
N PHE A 59 3.28 12.11 -5.89
CA PHE A 59 2.01 12.53 -6.45
C PHE A 59 1.84 12.04 -7.89
N GLY A 60 0.60 11.67 -8.24
CA GLY A 60 0.21 11.52 -9.64
C GLY A 60 0.29 12.85 -10.40
N ARG A 61 0.15 12.80 -11.73
CA ARG A 61 0.30 13.99 -12.57
C ARG A 61 -0.83 15.00 -12.31
N GLU A 62 -0.48 16.28 -12.10
CA GLU A 62 -1.46 17.35 -11.98
C GLU A 62 -2.36 17.41 -13.23
N GLY A 63 -3.68 17.52 -13.03
CA GLY A 63 -4.65 17.54 -14.12
C GLY A 63 -4.83 16.20 -14.86
N ALA A 64 -4.07 15.16 -14.54
CA ALA A 64 -4.30 13.82 -15.07
C ALA A 64 -5.46 13.16 -14.31
N ALA A 65 -6.68 13.54 -14.69
CA ALA A 65 -7.89 12.84 -14.26
C ALA A 65 -7.73 11.31 -14.38
N GLY A 66 -6.96 10.86 -15.39
CA GLY A 66 -6.67 9.46 -15.70
C GLY A 66 -5.95 8.64 -14.62
N ASP A 67 -5.12 9.23 -13.75
CA ASP A 67 -4.32 8.42 -12.81
C ASP A 67 -5.17 7.89 -11.63
N PHE A 68 -6.31 8.53 -11.35
CA PHE A 68 -7.19 8.21 -10.21
C PHE A 68 -8.68 8.08 -10.59
N THR A 69 -9.01 7.79 -11.86
CA THR A 69 -10.38 7.42 -12.23
C THR A 69 -10.78 6.08 -11.61
N GLU A 70 -12.07 5.77 -11.64
CA GLU A 70 -12.58 4.45 -11.25
C GLU A 70 -11.92 3.31 -12.04
N GLU A 71 -11.68 3.49 -13.34
CA GLU A 71 -11.00 2.50 -14.18
C GLU A 71 -9.53 2.35 -13.78
N ALA A 72 -8.84 3.46 -13.51
CA ALA A 72 -7.44 3.44 -13.10
C ALA A 72 -7.26 2.74 -11.75
N ARG A 73 -8.17 3.00 -10.80
CA ARG A 73 -8.22 2.35 -9.49
C ARG A 73 -8.61 0.87 -9.56
N LYS A 74 -9.18 0.40 -10.68
CA LYS A 74 -9.45 -1.04 -10.92
C LYS A 74 -8.30 -1.75 -11.61
N ALA A 75 -7.23 -1.06 -11.97
CA ALA A 75 -6.08 -1.67 -12.60
C ALA A 75 -5.52 -2.83 -11.77
N THR A 76 -5.09 -3.88 -12.46
CA THR A 76 -4.57 -5.10 -11.85
C THR A 76 -3.05 -5.08 -11.69
N ARG A 77 -2.34 -4.10 -12.27
CA ARG A 77 -0.89 -3.92 -12.09
C ARG A 77 -0.56 -3.66 -10.62
N HIS A 78 0.49 -4.30 -10.11
CA HIS A 78 0.90 -4.16 -8.72
C HIS A 78 2.37 -4.56 -8.55
N PRO A 79 3.07 -4.02 -7.55
CA PRO A 79 4.18 -4.72 -6.93
C PRO A 79 3.66 -5.87 -6.06
N CYS A 80 4.41 -6.97 -6.02
CA CYS A 80 4.22 -8.03 -5.03
C CYS A 80 5.35 -7.95 -4.00
N PHE A 81 4.98 -7.83 -2.73
CA PHE A 81 5.91 -7.77 -1.61
C PHE A 81 6.09 -9.17 -1.02
N LYS A 82 7.36 -9.56 -0.89
CA LYS A 82 7.72 -10.77 -0.17
C LYS A 82 7.53 -10.57 1.33
N VAL A 83 6.80 -11.49 1.96
CA VAL A 83 6.57 -11.56 3.41
C VAL A 83 7.36 -12.74 3.99
N GLY A 84 7.78 -12.62 5.26
CA GLY A 84 8.73 -13.55 5.89
C GLY A 84 8.25 -15.00 6.02
N GLY A 85 6.94 -15.21 6.02
CA GLY A 85 6.31 -16.52 6.21
C GLY A 85 4.79 -16.41 6.28
N LEU A 86 4.13 -17.55 6.44
CA LEU A 86 2.65 -17.64 6.44
C LEU A 86 2.04 -16.94 7.67
N GLU A 87 2.73 -16.99 8.81
CA GLU A 87 2.28 -16.32 10.03
C GLU A 87 2.36 -14.81 9.88
N GLU A 88 3.49 -14.28 9.42
CA GLU A 88 3.68 -12.86 9.16
C GLU A 88 2.74 -12.35 8.05
N LEU A 89 2.43 -13.20 7.06
CA LEU A 89 1.44 -12.87 6.03
C LEU A 89 0.04 -12.70 6.62
N ARG A 90 -0.37 -13.60 7.52
CA ARG A 90 -1.65 -13.50 8.23
C ARG A 90 -1.70 -12.25 9.12
N GLU A 91 -0.66 -12.02 9.91
CA GLU A 91 -0.58 -10.83 10.79
C GLU A 91 -0.63 -9.52 10.01
N LEU A 92 0.06 -9.46 8.86
CA LEU A 92 -0.02 -8.32 7.98
C LEU A 92 -1.44 -8.15 7.41
N GLN A 93 -2.08 -9.23 6.97
CA GLN A 93 -3.46 -9.18 6.47
C GLN A 93 -4.43 -8.68 7.54
N GLU A 94 -4.32 -9.17 8.78
CA GLU A 94 -5.15 -8.75 9.91
C GLU A 94 -4.99 -7.27 10.24
N ARG A 95 -3.75 -6.75 10.20
CA ARG A 95 -3.47 -5.31 10.39
C ARG A 95 -4.08 -4.45 9.27
N VAL A 96 -3.89 -4.85 8.01
CA VAL A 96 -4.47 -4.15 6.85
C VAL A 96 -6.00 -4.17 6.93
N TRP A 97 -6.61 -5.30 7.29
CA TRP A 97 -8.06 -5.43 7.48
C TRP A 97 -8.58 -4.58 8.65
N ALA A 98 -7.85 -4.52 9.76
CA ALA A 98 -8.19 -3.65 10.87
C ALA A 98 -8.19 -2.17 10.46
N HIS A 99 -7.20 -1.72 9.69
CA HIS A 99 -7.14 -0.36 9.14
C HIS A 99 -8.26 -0.09 8.13
N PHE A 100 -8.56 -1.04 7.24
CA PHE A 100 -9.68 -0.98 6.31
C PHE A 100 -11.02 -0.70 7.00
N LYS A 101 -11.32 -1.44 8.09
CA LYS A 101 -12.57 -1.26 8.85
C LYS A 101 -12.68 0.13 9.46
N LYS A 102 -11.57 0.74 9.86
CA LYS A 102 -11.53 2.14 10.31
C LYS A 102 -11.94 3.10 9.19
N GLY A 103 -11.55 2.85 7.94
CA GLY A 103 -12.03 3.64 6.79
C GLY A 103 -13.51 3.45 6.43
N LYS A 104 -14.04 2.22 6.57
CA LYS A 104 -15.45 1.91 6.25
C LYS A 104 -16.46 2.36 7.31
N GLY A 105 -16.04 2.50 8.57
CA GLY A 105 -16.90 2.85 9.70
C GLY A 105 -16.45 4.07 10.53
N GLY A 106 -15.26 4.62 10.27
CA GLY A 106 -14.64 5.70 11.05
C GLY A 106 -14.97 7.10 10.52
N ARG A 107 -16.23 7.50 10.68
CA ARG A 107 -16.52 8.86 11.17
C ARG A 107 -17.00 8.79 12.63
N GLY A 108 -16.64 7.72 13.34
CA GLY A 108 -16.92 7.56 14.76
C GLY A 108 -15.93 8.36 15.59
N GLU A 109 -16.40 8.86 16.73
CA GLU A 109 -15.70 9.80 17.63
C GLU A 109 -14.33 9.31 18.15
N ASP A 110 -14.00 8.02 17.95
CA ASP A 110 -12.81 7.34 18.49
C ASP A 110 -11.66 7.12 17.49
N VAL A 111 -11.82 7.47 16.21
CA VAL A 111 -10.75 7.33 15.18
C VAL A 111 -10.39 8.70 14.61
N GLY A 112 -9.09 9.03 14.57
CA GLY A 112 -8.62 10.28 13.99
C GLY A 112 -8.94 10.37 12.49
N GLU A 113 -9.29 11.57 12.01
CA GLU A 113 -9.67 11.80 10.60
C GLU A 113 -8.59 11.34 9.61
N GLU A 114 -7.32 11.61 9.93
CA GLU A 114 -6.17 11.20 9.11
C GLU A 114 -6.03 9.68 9.00
N GLU A 115 -6.24 8.95 10.10
CA GLU A 115 -6.17 7.49 10.11
C GLU A 115 -7.28 6.86 9.27
N ALA A 116 -8.49 7.43 9.31
CA ALA A 116 -9.61 7.00 8.48
C ALA A 116 -9.37 7.30 6.99
N LEU A 117 -8.78 8.47 6.66
CA LEU A 117 -8.45 8.85 5.28
C LEU A 117 -7.32 8.01 4.67
N ALA A 118 -6.36 7.57 5.48
CA ALA A 118 -5.26 6.71 5.05
C ALA A 118 -5.64 5.22 4.92
N ALA A 119 -6.87 4.84 5.29
CA ALA A 119 -7.32 3.47 5.22
C ALA A 119 -7.29 2.95 3.77
N PRO A 120 -6.94 1.66 3.56
CA PRO A 120 -7.02 1.05 2.24
C PRO A 120 -8.45 1.12 1.69
N MET A 121 -8.59 1.31 0.38
CA MET A 121 -9.90 1.37 -0.28
C MET A 121 -10.57 0.00 -0.38
N GLU A 122 -9.76 -1.05 -0.52
CA GLU A 122 -10.15 -2.46 -0.66
C GLU A 122 -9.06 -3.34 -0.02
N CYS A 123 -9.43 -4.48 0.56
CA CYS A 123 -8.47 -5.54 0.89
C CYS A 123 -9.20 -6.88 1.09
N ASP A 124 -8.46 -7.96 0.92
CA ASP A 124 -8.97 -9.31 1.14
C ASP A 124 -9.16 -9.57 2.65
N GLU A 125 -10.35 -10.03 3.03
CA GLU A 125 -10.69 -10.32 4.43
C GLU A 125 -9.95 -11.58 4.93
N PRO A 126 -9.35 -11.54 6.14
CA PRO A 126 -8.72 -12.71 6.74
C PRO A 126 -9.67 -13.92 6.82
N GLY A 127 -9.18 -15.07 6.34
CA GLY A 127 -9.95 -16.33 6.31
C GLY A 127 -10.91 -16.48 5.12
N GLN A 128 -11.04 -15.48 4.27
CA GLN A 128 -11.75 -15.59 2.98
C GLN A 128 -10.79 -15.89 1.83
N GLN A 129 -11.33 -16.28 0.68
CA GLN A 129 -10.55 -16.47 -0.55
C GLN A 129 -9.99 -15.14 -1.05
N ASP A 130 -8.73 -15.11 -1.51
CA ASP A 130 -8.09 -13.91 -2.06
C ASP A 130 -8.73 -13.45 -3.37
N SER A 131 -8.63 -12.16 -3.67
CA SER A 131 -9.18 -11.55 -4.90
C SER A 131 -8.31 -11.76 -6.15
N GLY A 132 -7.26 -12.58 -6.05
CA GLY A 132 -6.40 -12.97 -7.15
C GLY A 132 -6.97 -14.10 -8.01
N ALA A 133 -6.24 -14.42 -9.08
CA ALA A 133 -6.53 -15.60 -9.88
C ALA A 133 -6.27 -16.89 -9.08
N GLN A 134 -7.13 -17.89 -9.26
CA GLN A 134 -7.13 -19.10 -8.43
C GLN A 134 -6.55 -20.29 -9.20
N GLY A 135 -5.90 -21.21 -8.48
CA GLY A 135 -5.27 -22.41 -9.06
C GLY A 135 -4.16 -22.99 -8.18
N PRO A 136 -3.71 -24.23 -8.44
CA PRO A 136 -2.77 -24.95 -7.58
C PRO A 136 -1.34 -24.38 -7.58
N GLU A 137 -0.97 -23.60 -8.60
CA GLU A 137 0.36 -23.01 -8.76
C GLU A 137 0.50 -21.65 -8.06
N TYR A 138 -0.62 -21.09 -7.62
CA TYR A 138 -0.69 -19.78 -7.01
C TYR A 138 -0.27 -19.86 -5.54
N PRO A 139 0.70 -19.04 -5.09
CA PRO A 139 1.13 -19.05 -3.69
C PRO A 139 0.05 -18.52 -2.77
N THR A 140 0.16 -18.79 -1.47
CA THR A 140 -0.63 -18.09 -0.46
C THR A 140 -0.27 -16.60 -0.51
N ARG A 141 -1.30 -15.77 -0.68
CA ARG A 141 -1.16 -14.33 -0.82
C ARG A 141 -2.46 -13.63 -0.45
N PHE A 142 -2.40 -12.32 -0.30
CA PHE A 142 -3.59 -11.48 -0.25
C PHE A 142 -3.33 -10.17 -1.00
N PHE A 143 -4.39 -9.47 -1.38
CA PHE A 143 -4.33 -8.17 -2.03
C PHE A 143 -4.95 -7.08 -1.16
N ALA A 144 -4.43 -5.87 -1.36
CA ALA A 144 -5.05 -4.65 -0.88
C ALA A 144 -4.96 -3.56 -1.96
N ARG A 145 -5.82 -2.55 -1.85
CA ARG A 145 -5.66 -1.28 -2.52
C ARG A 145 -5.39 -0.21 -1.48
N ASP A 146 -4.29 0.51 -1.64
CA ASP A 146 -3.98 1.64 -0.75
C ASP A 146 -5.06 2.74 -0.82
N PHE A 147 -4.90 3.80 -0.05
CA PHE A 147 -5.81 4.95 -0.03
C PHE A 147 -5.91 5.68 -1.39
N GLY A 148 -4.93 5.49 -2.29
CA GLY A 148 -4.94 6.00 -3.67
C GLY A 148 -5.61 5.06 -4.69
N GLY A 149 -5.91 3.82 -4.30
CA GLY A 149 -6.46 2.76 -5.15
C GLY A 149 -5.41 1.89 -5.86
N ASN A 150 -4.13 2.03 -5.52
CA ASN A 150 -3.06 1.20 -6.07
C ASN A 150 -3.16 -0.22 -5.54
N ARG A 151 -3.24 -1.21 -6.44
CA ARG A 151 -3.21 -2.62 -6.03
C ARG A 151 -1.82 -2.99 -5.53
N LEU A 152 -1.78 -3.69 -4.39
CA LEU A 152 -0.60 -4.27 -3.77
C LEU A 152 -0.86 -5.76 -3.55
N GLU A 153 0.13 -6.60 -3.81
CA GLU A 153 0.11 -8.03 -3.51
C GLU A 153 1.13 -8.35 -2.41
N PHE A 154 0.79 -9.30 -1.53
CA PHE A 154 1.68 -9.77 -0.48
C PHE A 154 1.73 -11.30 -0.53
N SER A 155 2.92 -11.90 -0.60
CA SER A 155 3.09 -13.35 -0.71
C SER A 155 4.39 -13.82 -0.03
N THR A 156 4.46 -15.09 0.34
CA THR A 156 5.64 -15.73 1.01
C THR A 156 6.69 -16.24 0.04
#